data_AF-A0A8T4QYE4-F1
#
_entry.id   AF-A0A8T4QYE4-F1
#
_cell.length_a   1.000
_cell.length_b   1.000
_cell.length_c   1.000
_cell.angle_alpha   90.00
_cell.angle_beta   90.00
_cell.angle_gamma   90.00
#
_symmetry.space_group_name_H-M   'P 1'
#
loop_
_entity.id
_entity.type
_entity.pdbx_description
1 polymer ?
#
loop_
_entity_poly.entity_id
_entity_poly.type
_entity_poly.pdbx_seq_one_letter_code
_entity_poly.pdbx_strand_id
1 'polypeptide(L)'
;MLIGYSIDTDMLLTSRVLKRKEGTEIEKIIGAVKTGLTMTITTITAVIVSLIFIESEIVKQIMLILLIGLFVDMIMTWIQNVGILRLYLEHQRKKAHAAIKN
;
A
#
# COMPACT_ATOMS: atom_id res chain seq x y z
N MET A 1 3.27 -13.31 8.20
CA MET A 1 3.97 -12.51 7.17
C MET A 1 3.05 -11.47 6.53
N LEU A 2 1.83 -11.82 6.09
CA LEU A 2 0.89 -10.90 5.42
C LEU A 2 0.70 -9.55 6.12
N ILE A 3 0.39 -9.56 7.43
CA ILE A 3 0.18 -8.34 8.21
C ILE A 3 1.42 -7.40 8.17
N GLY A 4 2.63 -7.96 8.20
CA GLY A 4 3.86 -7.16 8.15
C GLY A 4 4.08 -6.53 6.76
N TYR A 5 3.69 -7.22 5.70
CA TYR A 5 3.73 -6.69 4.34
C TYR A 5 2.74 -5.53 4.16
N SER A 6 1.48 -5.73 4.59
CA SER A 6 0.43 -4.69 4.59
C SER A 6 0.88 -3.42 5.33
N ILE A 7 1.46 -3.60 6.52
CA ILE A 7 1.95 -2.49 7.35
C ILE A 7 3.11 -1.75 6.66
N ASP A 8 3.98 -2.45 5.93
CA ASP A 8 5.11 -1.85 5.21
C ASP A 8 4.61 -0.94 4.07
N THR A 9 3.63 -1.39 3.29
CA THR A 9 3.01 -0.58 2.23
C THR A 9 2.20 0.59 2.77
N ASP A 10 1.50 0.42 3.89
CA ASP A 10 0.75 1.49 4.56
C ASP A 10 1.67 2.56 5.15
N MET A 11 2.79 2.14 5.74
CA MET A 11 3.80 3.06 6.25
C MET A 11 4.50 3.81 5.12
N LEU A 12 4.79 3.14 4.00
CA LEU A 12 5.31 3.77 2.79
C LEU A 12 4.34 4.85 2.26
N LEU A 13 3.05 4.53 2.13
CA LEU A 13 2.03 5.46 1.66
C LEU A 13 1.92 6.67 2.60
N THR A 14 1.76 6.41 3.89
CA THR A 14 1.57 7.45 4.91
C THR A 14 2.79 8.36 5.02
N SER A 15 4.00 7.80 5.05
CA SER A 15 5.23 8.58 5.13
C SER A 15 5.44 9.45 3.89
N ARG A 16 5.16 8.92 2.69
CA ARG A 16 5.36 9.66 1.45
C ARG A 16 4.33 10.77 1.25
N VAL A 17 3.10 10.58 1.72
CA VAL A 17 2.01 11.55 1.58
C VAL A 17 2.01 12.60 2.71
N LEU A 18 2.16 12.19 3.97
CA LEU A 18 2.06 13.09 5.12
C LEU A 18 3.39 13.73 5.55
N LYS A 19 4.52 13.00 5.46
CA LYS A 19 5.81 13.49 5.98
C LYS A 19 6.68 14.17 4.91
N ARG A 20 6.48 13.86 3.63
CA ARG A 20 7.29 14.45 2.55
C ARG A 20 6.87 15.89 2.30
N LYS A 21 7.83 16.82 2.31
CA LYS A 21 7.57 18.27 2.13
C LYS A 21 7.39 18.70 0.67
N GLU A 22 7.90 17.91 -0.28
CA GLU A 22 7.97 18.26 -1.69
C GLU A 22 6.89 17.56 -2.54
N GLY A 23 6.36 18.26 -3.54
CA GLY A 23 5.36 17.76 -4.48
C GLY A 23 3.91 17.95 -4.03
N THR A 24 2.98 17.80 -4.97
CA THR A 24 1.54 17.85 -4.69
C THR A 24 1.05 16.55 -4.03
N GLU A 25 -0.14 16.57 -3.41
CA GLU A 25 -0.77 15.38 -2.81
C GLU A 25 -0.85 14.22 -3.82
N ILE A 26 -1.25 14.51 -5.06
CA ILE A 26 -1.41 13.52 -6.13
C ILE A 26 -0.05 12.95 -6.57
N GLU A 27 0.97 13.80 -6.75
CA GLU A 27 2.31 13.34 -7.11
C GLU A 27 2.91 12.42 -6.04
N LYS A 28 2.69 12.74 -4.75
CA LYS A 28 3.13 11.90 -3.64
C LYS A 28 2.44 10.54 -3.65
N ILE A 29 1.13 10.51 -3.91
CA ILE A 29 0.34 9.27 -3.99
C ILE A 29 0.81 8.42 -5.18
N ILE A 30 0.93 9.00 -6.39
CA ILE A 30 1.39 8.27 -7.59
C ILE A 30 2.80 7.72 -7.37
N GLY A 31 3.67 8.51 -6.75
CA GLY A 31 4.99 8.05 -6.34
C GLY A 31 4.90 6.84 -5.42
N ALA A 32 4.09 6.91 -4.36
CA ALA A 32 3.86 5.81 -3.41
C ALA A 32 3.37 4.54 -4.12
N VAL A 33 2.35 4.68 -5.00
CA VAL A 33 1.80 3.60 -5.83
C VAL A 33 2.89 2.90 -6.63
N LYS A 34 3.75 3.67 -7.33
CA LYS A 34 4.81 3.08 -8.15
C LYS A 34 5.77 2.21 -7.33
N THR A 35 6.16 2.67 -6.14
CA THR A 35 7.06 1.90 -5.27
C THR A 35 6.35 0.68 -4.70
N GLY A 36 5.15 0.85 -4.13
CA GLY A 36 4.45 -0.28 -3.51
C GLY A 36 4.00 -1.34 -4.52
N LEU A 37 3.61 -0.96 -5.74
CA LEU A 37 3.35 -1.92 -6.83
C LEU A 37 4.62 -2.69 -7.22
N THR A 38 5.76 -2.00 -7.35
CA THR A 38 7.03 -2.68 -7.65
C THR A 38 7.37 -3.72 -6.58
N MET A 39 7.21 -3.36 -5.30
CA MET A 39 7.41 -4.29 -4.18
C MET A 39 6.45 -5.49 -4.28
N THR A 40 5.15 -5.25 -4.53
CA THR A 40 4.13 -6.31 -4.64
C THR A 40 4.46 -7.27 -5.79
N ILE A 41 4.82 -6.74 -6.95
CA ILE A 41 5.17 -7.54 -8.13
C ILE A 41 6.38 -8.43 -7.85
N THR A 42 7.42 -7.92 -7.20
CA THR A 42 8.59 -8.73 -6.86
C THR A 42 8.23 -9.89 -5.91
N THR A 43 7.37 -9.63 -4.91
CA THR A 43 6.91 -10.67 -3.98
C THR A 43 6.01 -11.70 -4.67
N ILE A 44 5.04 -11.26 -5.49
CA ILE A 44 4.17 -12.17 -6.26
C ILE A 44 5.02 -13.06 -7.17
N THR A 45 6.03 -12.50 -7.83
CA THR A 45 6.93 -13.27 -8.68
C THR A 45 7.66 -14.35 -7.88
N ALA A 46 8.21 -14.00 -6.71
CA ALA A 46 8.87 -14.97 -5.83
C ALA A 46 7.92 -16.08 -5.34
N VAL A 47 6.68 -15.73 -5.00
CA VAL A 47 5.65 -16.69 -4.58
C VAL A 47 5.27 -17.63 -5.72
N ILE A 48 5.07 -17.12 -6.94
CA ILE A 48 4.75 -17.93 -8.13
C ILE A 48 5.89 -18.91 -8.44
N VAL A 49 7.14 -18.43 -8.43
CA VAL A 49 8.31 -19.29 -8.62
C VAL A 49 8.33 -20.38 -7.54
N SER A 50 8.11 -20.01 -6.27
CA SER A 50 8.07 -20.97 -5.17
C SER A 50 6.97 -22.03 -5.35
N LEU A 51 5.79 -21.66 -5.84
CA LEU A 51 4.70 -22.61 -6.10
C LEU A 51 5.03 -23.65 -7.18
N ILE A 52 5.86 -23.27 -8.17
CA ILE A 52 6.26 -24.15 -9.27
C ILE A 52 7.38 -25.11 -8.84
N PHE A 53 8.40 -24.60 -8.13
CA PHE A 53 9.63 -25.35 -7.87
C PHE A 53 9.65 -26.13 -6.55
N ILE A 54 8.84 -25.73 -5.56
CA ILE A 54 8.83 -26.43 -4.26
C ILE A 54 7.90 -27.64 -4.36
N GLU A 55 8.33 -28.81 -3.89
CA GLU A 55 7.50 -30.02 -3.90
C GLU A 55 6.62 -30.16 -2.66
N SER A 56 7.06 -29.62 -1.52
CA SER A 56 6.35 -29.71 -0.24
C SER A 56 4.95 -29.11 -0.30
N GLU A 57 3.94 -29.93 -0.01
CA GLU A 57 2.54 -29.53 -0.03
C GLU A 57 2.20 -28.46 1.02
N ILE A 58 2.79 -28.57 2.21
CA ILE A 58 2.61 -27.58 3.29
C ILE A 58 3.09 -26.21 2.83
N VAL A 59 4.25 -26.14 2.18
CA VAL A 59 4.81 -24.87 1.70
C VAL A 59 3.94 -24.29 0.58
N LYS A 60 3.45 -25.12 -0.36
CA LYS A 60 2.51 -24.67 -1.39
C LYS A 60 1.24 -24.08 -0.82
N GLN A 61 0.66 -24.70 0.22
CA GLN A 61 -0.53 -24.17 0.90
C GLN A 61 -0.26 -22.80 1.53
N ILE A 62 0.86 -22.64 2.22
CA ILE A 62 1.27 -21.35 2.80
C ILE A 62 1.45 -20.29 1.71
N MET A 63 2.11 -20.64 0.59
CA MET A 63 2.33 -19.75 -0.54
C MET A 63 1.02 -19.33 -1.23
N LEU A 64 0.05 -20.24 -1.33
CA LEU A 64 -1.27 -19.95 -1.89
C LEU A 64 -2.04 -18.94 -1.01
N ILE A 65 -2.06 -19.15 0.30
CA ILE A 65 -2.66 -18.21 1.26
C ILE A 65 -1.97 -16.84 1.17
N LEU A 66 -0.64 -16.82 1.07
CA LEU A 66 0.14 -15.61 0.86
C LEU A 66 -0.23 -14.88 -0.42
N LEU A 67 -0.36 -15.60 -1.53
CA LEU A 67 -0.70 -15.03 -2.84
C LEU A 67 -2.07 -14.35 -2.79
N ILE A 68 -3.09 -15.04 -2.27
CA ILE A 68 -4.44 -14.48 -2.13
C ILE A 68 -4.43 -13.27 -1.20
N GLY A 69 -3.74 -13.39 -0.05
CA GLY A 69 -3.61 -12.29 0.91
C GLY A 69 -2.97 -11.04 0.29
N LEU A 70 -1.90 -11.20 -0.51
CA LEU A 70 -1.24 -10.09 -1.20
C LEU A 70 -2.15 -9.40 -2.22
N PHE A 71 -2.98 -10.14 -2.95
CA PHE A 71 -3.94 -9.54 -3.88
C PHE A 71 -5.00 -8.72 -3.15
N VAL A 72 -5.58 -9.26 -2.08
CA VAL A 72 -6.57 -8.53 -1.27
C VAL A 72 -5.95 -7.30 -0.64
N ASP A 73 -4.76 -7.44 -0.06
CA ASP A 73 -4.02 -6.35 0.58
C ASP A 73 -3.69 -5.21 -0.39
N MET A 74 -3.24 -5.54 -1.60
CA MET A 74 -2.95 -4.56 -2.65
C MET A 74 -4.21 -3.75 -3.01
N ILE A 75 -5.36 -4.41 -3.15
CA ILE A 75 -6.64 -3.73 -3.45
C ILE A 75 -7.04 -2.81 -2.30
N MET A 76 -6.99 -3.30 -1.06
CA MET A 76 -7.37 -2.52 0.11
C MET A 76 -6.46 -1.30 0.30
N THR A 77 -5.15 -1.46 0.14
CA THR A 77 -4.20 -0.35 0.30
C THR A 77 -4.45 0.77 -0.72
N TRP A 78 -4.58 0.44 -2.01
CA TRP A 78 -4.67 1.47 -3.05
C TRP A 78 -6.06 2.06 -3.23
N ILE A 79 -7.12 1.31 -2.93
CA ILE A 79 -8.50 1.81 -3.05
C ILE A 79 -8.95 2.42 -1.72
N GLN A 80 -8.84 1.68 -0.62
CA GLN A 80 -9.38 2.10 0.67
C GLN A 80 -8.41 3.04 1.40
N ASN A 81 -7.14 2.66 1.60
CA ASN A 81 -6.22 3.44 2.44
C ASN A 81 -5.87 4.78 1.79
N VAL A 82 -5.61 4.81 0.47
CA VAL A 82 -5.44 6.08 -0.28
C VAL A 82 -6.72 6.94 -0.22
N GLY A 83 -7.90 6.32 -0.35
CA GLY A 83 -9.18 7.04 -0.28
C GLY A 83 -9.39 7.73 1.06
N ILE A 84 -9.20 7.01 2.16
CA ILE A 84 -9.27 7.54 3.53
C ILE A 84 -8.24 8.67 3.72
N LEU A 85 -7.02 8.48 3.24
CA LEU A 85 -5.96 9.46 3.37
C LEU A 85 -6.28 10.76 2.62
N ARG A 86 -6.86 10.66 1.42
CA ARG A 86 -7.31 11.81 0.64
C ARG A 86 -8.44 12.56 1.34
N LEU A 87 -9.41 11.85 1.90
CA LEU A 87 -10.49 12.44 2.69
C LEU A 87 -9.96 13.17 3.93
N TYR A 88 -9.00 12.58 4.63
CA TYR A 88 -8.35 13.19 5.78
C TYR A 88 -7.64 14.51 5.43
N LEU A 89 -6.87 14.52 4.34
CA LEU A 89 -6.17 15.71 3.85
C LEU A 89 -7.14 16.82 3.43
N GLU A 90 -8.22 16.47 2.74
CA GLU A 90 -9.26 17.44 2.36
C GLU A 90 -9.93 18.07 3.59
N HIS A 91 -10.21 17.27 4.62
CA HIS A 91 -10.80 17.75 5.87
C HIS A 91 -9.87 18.73 6.60
N GLN A 92 -8.57 18.44 6.63
CA GLN A 92 -7.56 19.34 7.21
C GLN A 92 -7.45 20.65 6.42
N ARG A 93 -7.49 20.57 5.08
CA ARG A 93 -7.48 21.76 4.22
C ARG A 93 -8.69 22.66 4.49
N LYS A 94 -9.90 22.10 4.60
CA LYS A 94 -11.12 22.87 4.91
C LYS A 94 -11.04 23.57 6.26
N LYS A 95 -10.54 22.90 7.30
CA LYS A 95 -10.33 23.50 8.63
C LYS A 95 -9.33 24.67 8.59
N ALA A 96 -8.22 24.51 7.89
CA ALA A 96 -7.23 25.58 7.72
C ALA A 96 -7.82 26.81 7.02
N HIS A 97 -8.64 26.61 5.99
CA HIS A 97 -9.31 27.72 5.30
C HIS A 97 -10.34 28.44 6.17
N ALA A 98 -11.08 27.70 7.02
CA ALA A 98 -12.05 28.29 7.94
C ALA A 98 -11.37 29.15 9.03
N ALA A 99 -10.18 28.75 9.49
CA ALA A 99 -9.42 29.49 10.50
C ALA A 99 -8.82 30.82 9.99
N ILE A 100 -8.57 30.94 8.68
CA ILE A 100 -8.05 32.18 8.06
C ILE A 100 -9.17 33.21 7.82
N LYS A 101 -10.44 32.76 7.76
CA LYS A 101 -11.59 33.61 7.43
C LYS A 101 -12.24 34.27 8.67
N ASN A 102 -11.91 33.81 9.88
CA ASN A 102 -12.34 34.39 11.16
C ASN A 102 -11.24 35.26 11.75
#